data_AF-A0A5N5H6J8-F1
#
_entry.id   AF-A0A5N5H6J8-F1
#
_cell.length_a   1.000
_cell.length_b   1.000
_cell.length_c   1.000
_cell.angle_alpha   90.00
_cell.angle_beta   90.00
_cell.angle_gamma   90.00
#
_symmetry.space_group_name_H-M   'P 1'
#
loop_
_entity.id
_entity.type
_entity.pdbx_description
1 polymer ?
#
loop_
_entity_poly.entity_id
_entity_poly.type
_entity_poly.pdbx_seq_one_letter_code
_entity_poly.pdbx_strand_id
1 'polypeptide(L)'
;MGCAGSSQTKGDGTLKKVRKPKPWKHPQPLTKSQLLQLREEFWDTAPHYGGRKEIWDALRAASEADISLAQAIVDSAGVIVQNADLTICYDERGAKYELPKYVLSEPTNLIQES
;
A
#
# COMPACT_ATOMS: atom_id res chain seq x y z
N MET A 1 7.86 -0.82 51.30
CA MET A 1 8.95 -0.96 50.31
C MET A 1 8.32 -1.66 49.11
N GLY A 2 8.02 -1.04 47.97
CA GLY A 2 8.68 0.08 47.32
C GLY A 2 9.70 -0.43 46.30
N CYS A 3 9.27 -1.10 45.22
CA CYS A 3 10.09 -1.28 44.03
C CYS A 3 9.28 -0.88 42.80
N ALA A 4 9.87 0.04 42.06
CA ALA A 4 9.30 0.88 41.03
C ALA A 4 9.07 0.14 39.72
N GLY A 5 8.19 0.75 38.92
CA GLY A 5 7.81 0.29 37.60
C GLY A 5 8.98 0.15 36.64
N SER A 6 8.80 -0.78 35.72
CA SER A 6 9.39 -0.70 34.40
C SER A 6 8.29 -1.12 33.43
N SER A 7 7.44 -0.15 33.08
CA SER A 7 6.64 -0.21 31.86
C SER A 7 7.61 -0.23 30.70
N GLN A 8 7.99 -1.43 30.25
CA GLN A 8 8.39 -1.60 28.86
C GLN A 8 7.10 -1.63 28.05
N THR A 9 6.59 -0.45 27.71
CA THR A 9 5.83 -0.29 26.47
C THR A 9 6.81 -0.56 25.32
N LYS A 10 7.14 -1.84 25.09
CA LYS A 10 7.57 -2.24 23.76
C LYS A 10 6.35 -2.01 22.90
N GLY A 11 6.42 -0.98 22.06
CA GLY A 11 5.50 -0.81 20.97
C GLY A 11 5.53 -2.09 20.17
N ASP A 12 4.56 -2.96 20.46
CA ASP A 12 4.10 -4.00 19.56
C ASP A 12 3.44 -3.25 18.40
N GLY A 13 4.28 -2.58 17.61
CA GLY A 13 3.92 -2.20 16.26
C GLY A 13 3.80 -3.53 15.54
N THR A 14 2.67 -4.20 15.68
CA THR A 14 2.28 -5.28 14.77
C THR A 14 2.33 -4.70 13.38
N LEU A 15 3.49 -4.83 12.74
CA LEU A 15 3.68 -4.63 11.31
C LEU A 15 2.65 -5.58 10.70
N LYS A 16 1.55 -5.00 10.24
CA LYS A 16 0.45 -5.79 9.70
C LYS A 16 1.01 -6.48 8.47
N LYS A 17 1.01 -7.82 8.51
CA LYS A 17 1.44 -8.62 7.36
C LYS A 17 0.63 -8.18 6.14
N VAL A 18 1.32 -7.65 5.13
CA VAL A 18 0.77 -7.30 3.84
C VAL A 18 0.10 -8.53 3.24
N ARG A 19 -1.07 -8.33 2.66
CA ARG A 19 -1.88 -9.36 2.00
C ARG A 19 -2.39 -8.81 0.69
N LYS A 20 -2.64 -9.70 -0.27
CA LYS A 20 -3.32 -9.28 -1.50
C LYS A 20 -4.70 -8.72 -1.13
N PRO A 21 -5.11 -7.58 -1.72
CA PRO A 21 -6.47 -7.09 -1.57
C PRO A 21 -7.47 -8.19 -1.95
N LYS A 22 -8.61 -8.19 -1.26
CA LYS A 22 -9.72 -9.08 -1.62
C LYS A 22 -10.13 -8.81 -3.07
N PRO A 23 -10.58 -9.83 -3.82
CA PRO A 23 -11.14 -9.65 -5.15
C PRO A 23 -12.20 -8.54 -5.12
N TRP A 24 -12.07 -7.58 -6.02
CA TRP A 24 -12.92 -6.40 -6.07
C TRP A 24 -13.42 -6.16 -7.50
N LYS A 25 -14.55 -5.47 -7.60
CA LYS A 25 -15.15 -5.07 -8.86
C LYS A 25 -15.03 -3.56 -9.03
N HIS A 26 -14.57 -3.12 -10.19
CA HIS A 26 -14.62 -1.72 -10.56
C HIS A 26 -16.06 -1.35 -10.94
N PRO A 27 -16.60 -0.21 -10.48
CA PRO A 27 -17.99 0.17 -10.77
C PRO A 27 -18.25 0.34 -12.27
N GLN A 28 -17.23 0.76 -13.02
CA GLN A 28 -17.28 0.83 -14.47
C GLN A 28 -16.48 -0.34 -15.07
N PRO A 29 -16.98 -1.00 -16.13
CA PRO A 29 -16.18 -1.97 -16.87
C PRO A 29 -14.92 -1.28 -17.42
N LEU A 30 -13.74 -1.84 -17.15
CA LEU A 30 -12.48 -1.32 -17.66
C LEU A 30 -11.83 -2.38 -18.54
N THR A 31 -11.18 -1.96 -19.63
CA THR A 31 -10.28 -2.83 -20.37
C THR A 31 -8.92 -2.91 -19.67
N LYS A 32 -8.11 -3.92 -20.01
CA LYS A 32 -6.74 -4.04 -19.49
C LYS A 32 -5.90 -2.79 -19.82
N SER A 33 -6.09 -2.24 -21.02
CA SER A 33 -5.43 -1.01 -21.48
C SER A 33 -5.83 0.20 -20.65
N GLN A 34 -7.12 0.37 -20.36
CA GLN A 34 -7.63 1.46 -19.51
C GLN A 34 -7.15 1.33 -18.06
N LEU A 35 -7.13 0.10 -17.52
CA LEU A 35 -6.60 -0.13 -16.18
C LEU A 35 -5.12 0.27 -16.08
N LEU A 36 -4.31 -0.10 -17.09
CA LEU A 36 -2.90 0.27 -17.13
C LEU A 36 -2.72 1.78 -17.20
N GLN A 37 -3.48 2.47 -18.06
CA GLN A 37 -3.44 3.94 -18.14
C GLN A 37 -3.78 4.60 -16.80
N LEU A 38 -4.82 4.15 -16.10
CA LEU A 38 -5.18 4.66 -14.77
C LEU A 38 -4.07 4.43 -13.74
N ARG A 39 -3.37 3.29 -13.81
CA ARG A 39 -2.22 3.02 -12.94
C ARG A 39 -1.08 3.97 -13.22
N GLU A 40 -0.74 4.19 -14.48
CA GLU A 40 0.34 5.09 -14.86
C GLU A 40 0.03 6.53 -14.46
N GLU A 41 -1.20 7.01 -14.73
CA GLU A 41 -1.65 8.34 -14.32
C GLU A 41 -1.61 8.52 -12.80
N PHE A 42 -2.04 7.50 -12.05
CA PHE A 42 -1.92 7.53 -10.59
C PHE A 42 -0.45 7.63 -10.14
N TRP A 43 0.46 6.83 -10.71
CA TRP A 43 1.87 6.85 -10.30
C TRP A 43 2.62 8.11 -10.73
N ASP A 44 2.22 8.75 -11.83
CA ASP A 44 2.73 10.05 -12.27
C ASP A 44 2.32 11.17 -11.30
N THR A 45 1.07 11.11 -10.82
CA THR A 45 0.51 12.12 -9.92
C THR A 45 0.74 11.84 -8.43
N ALA A 46 1.00 10.59 -8.03
CA ALA A 46 1.16 10.14 -6.65
C ALA A 46 2.10 11.02 -5.79
N PRO A 47 3.33 11.39 -6.24
CA PRO A 47 4.23 12.24 -5.47
C PRO A 47 3.68 13.64 -5.16
N HIS A 48 2.69 14.12 -5.92
CA HIS A 48 2.07 15.43 -5.73
C HIS A 48 1.01 15.45 -4.62
N TYR A 49 0.49 14.29 -4.20
CA TYR A 49 -0.50 14.17 -3.11
C TYR A 49 0.10 14.38 -1.71
N GLY A 50 1.42 14.56 -1.62
CA GLY A 50 2.17 14.75 -0.37
C GLY A 50 2.96 13.51 0.04
N GLY A 51 3.67 13.63 1.17
CA GLY A 51 4.61 12.60 1.61
C GLY A 51 5.97 12.68 0.90
N ARG A 52 6.77 11.62 1.04
CA ARG A 52 8.10 11.50 0.45
C ARG A 52 8.04 10.69 -0.83
N LYS A 53 8.71 11.17 -1.89
CA LYS A 53 8.83 10.43 -3.16
C LYS A 53 9.43 9.03 -2.94
N GLU A 54 10.37 8.89 -2.02
CA GLU A 54 11.01 7.61 -1.67
C GLU A 54 9.99 6.58 -1.15
N ILE A 55 8.99 7.03 -0.38
CA ILE A 55 7.92 6.16 0.12
C ILE A 55 6.96 5.78 -1.01
N TRP A 56 6.62 6.73 -1.88
CA TRP A 56 5.84 6.44 -3.09
C TRP A 56 6.53 5.43 -4.00
N ASP A 57 7.84 5.55 -4.18
CA ASP A 57 8.65 4.63 -4.96
C ASP A 57 8.66 3.22 -4.35
N ALA A 58 8.85 3.13 -3.03
CA ALA A 58 8.75 1.87 -2.29
C ALA A 58 7.34 1.25 -2.39
N LEU A 59 6.28 2.04 -2.25
CA LEU A 59 4.90 1.56 -2.39
C LEU A 59 4.61 1.06 -3.81
N ARG A 60 5.18 1.72 -4.84
CA ARG A 60 5.10 1.27 -6.23
C ARG A 60 5.77 -0.08 -6.41
N ALA A 61 7.02 -0.19 -5.98
CA ALA A 61 7.76 -1.45 -6.02
C ALA A 61 7.02 -2.56 -5.24
N ALA A 62 6.45 -2.25 -4.08
CA ALA A 62 5.66 -3.19 -3.29
C ALA A 62 4.36 -3.63 -3.98
N SER A 63 3.72 -2.74 -4.76
CA SER A 63 2.50 -3.06 -5.50
C SER A 63 2.73 -4.02 -6.67
N GLU A 64 3.92 -3.97 -7.27
CA GLU A 64 4.32 -4.82 -8.40
C GLU A 64 4.99 -6.12 -7.93
N ALA A 65 5.46 -6.16 -6.67
CA ALA A 65 6.13 -7.28 -6.05
C ALA A 65 5.18 -8.35 -5.48
N ASP A 66 5.71 -9.56 -5.28
CA ASP A 66 5.04 -10.58 -4.49
C ASP A 66 4.91 -10.19 -3.02
N ILE A 67 3.96 -10.78 -2.30
CA ILE A 67 3.63 -10.41 -0.91
C ILE A 67 4.84 -10.43 0.03
N SER A 68 5.72 -11.43 -0.11
CA SER A 68 6.94 -11.51 0.70
C SER A 68 7.91 -10.35 0.43
N LEU A 69 8.05 -9.94 -0.84
CA LEU A 69 8.92 -8.84 -1.23
C LEU A 69 8.27 -7.49 -0.93
N ALA A 70 6.97 -7.34 -1.18
CA ALA A 70 6.18 -6.17 -0.81
C ALA A 70 6.31 -5.87 0.69
N GLN A 71 6.21 -6.90 1.53
CA GLN A 71 6.44 -6.79 2.98
C GLN A 71 7.86 -6.27 3.28
N ALA A 72 8.89 -6.89 2.70
CA ALA A 72 10.26 -6.46 2.89
C ALA A 72 10.50 -5.00 2.44
N ILE A 73 9.87 -4.57 1.35
CA ILE A 73 9.96 -3.19 0.85
C ILE A 73 9.32 -2.21 1.82
N VAL A 74 8.08 -2.47 2.29
CA VAL A 74 7.40 -1.57 3.24
C VAL A 74 8.13 -1.49 4.58
N ASP A 75 8.65 -2.63 5.06
CA ASP A 75 9.44 -2.67 6.30
C ASP A 75 10.76 -1.90 6.14
N SER A 76 11.43 -2.04 5.00
CA SER A 76 12.68 -1.32 4.71
C SER A 76 12.48 0.18 4.55
N ALA A 77 11.31 0.58 4.03
CA ALA A 77 10.95 1.99 3.84
C ALA A 77 10.37 2.66 5.10
N GLY A 78 10.21 1.93 6.22
CA GLY A 78 9.59 2.46 7.43
C GLY A 78 8.10 2.77 7.25
N VAL A 79 7.42 2.04 6.35
CA VAL A 79 6.00 2.25 6.07
C VAL A 79 5.14 1.44 7.03
N ILE A 80 4.26 2.14 7.74
CA ILE A 80 3.29 1.59 8.67
C ILE A 80 2.00 1.29 7.90
N VAL A 81 1.75 0.01 7.67
CA VAL A 81 0.57 -0.48 6.95
C VAL A 81 -0.67 -0.45 7.87
N GLN A 82 -1.62 0.47 7.61
CA GLN A 82 -2.88 0.51 8.36
C GLN A 82 -3.84 -0.59 7.89
N ASN A 83 -4.00 -0.73 6.57
CA ASN A 83 -4.80 -1.76 5.94
C ASN A 83 -3.87 -2.83 5.35
N ALA A 84 -4.06 -4.10 5.73
CA ALA A 84 -3.20 -5.20 5.29
C ALA A 84 -3.10 -5.31 3.75
N ASP A 85 -4.08 -4.79 3.02
CA ASP A 85 -4.13 -4.72 1.57
C ASP A 85 -3.38 -3.53 0.94
N LEU A 86 -2.58 -2.78 1.72
CA LEU A 86 -1.83 -1.58 1.29
C LEU A 86 -2.68 -0.38 0.84
N THR A 87 -4.02 -0.45 0.89
CA THR A 87 -4.87 0.68 0.49
C THR A 87 -4.64 1.95 1.31
N ILE A 88 -4.25 1.80 2.57
CA ILE A 88 -3.91 2.92 3.46
C ILE A 88 -2.62 2.58 4.20
N CYS A 89 -1.60 3.40 3.97
CA CYS A 89 -0.29 3.31 4.58
C CYS A 89 0.12 4.65 5.18
N TYR A 90 1.02 4.63 6.16
CA TYR A 90 1.58 5.81 6.79
C TYR A 90 3.10 5.72 6.79
N ASP A 91 3.80 6.83 6.75
CA ASP A 91 5.23 6.84 7.10
C ASP A 91 5.44 7.12 8.59
N GLU A 92 6.67 6.99 9.05
CA GLU A 92 7.10 7.26 10.42
C GLU A 92 6.85 8.71 10.87
N ARG A 93 6.62 9.63 9.92
CA ARG A 93 6.35 11.06 10.17
C ARG A 93 4.86 11.36 10.24
N GLY A 94 4.01 10.36 9.98
CA GLY A 94 2.56 10.49 9.97
C GLY A 94 1.98 10.97 8.63
N ALA A 95 2.75 10.99 7.55
CA ALA A 95 2.19 11.25 6.22
C ALA A 95 1.35 10.05 5.78
N LYS A 96 0.16 10.31 5.24
CA LYS A 96 -0.79 9.29 4.77
C LYS A 96 -0.59 9.04 3.29
N TYR A 97 -0.54 7.77 2.91
CA TYR A 97 -0.45 7.28 1.53
C TYR A 97 -1.68 6.42 1.25
N GLU A 98 -2.45 6.79 0.24
CA GLU A 98 -3.67 6.09 -0.14
C GLU A 98 -3.49 5.47 -1.52
N LEU A 99 -3.54 4.14 -1.59
CA LEU A 99 -3.42 3.41 -2.84
C LEU A 99 -4.79 2.87 -3.27
N PRO A 100 -5.30 3.29 -4.43
CA PRO A 100 -6.52 2.73 -4.98
C PRO A 100 -6.37 1.24 -5.27
N LYS A 101 -7.47 0.49 -5.12
CA LYS A 101 -7.47 -0.96 -5.37
C LYS A 101 -7.03 -1.34 -6.79
N TYR A 102 -7.30 -0.45 -7.77
CA TYR A 102 -6.89 -0.65 -9.16
C TYR A 102 -5.38 -0.65 -9.36
N VAL A 103 -4.64 0.06 -8.49
CA VAL A 103 -3.17 0.05 -8.48
C VAL A 103 -2.64 -1.24 -7.88
N LEU A 104 -3.29 -1.72 -6.82
CA LEU A 104 -2.86 -2.86 -6.03
C LEU A 104 -3.25 -4.22 -6.62
N SER A 105 -4.33 -4.26 -7.41
CA SER A 105 -4.84 -5.50 -7.99
C SER A 105 -5.75 -5.24 -9.18
N GLU A 106 -5.87 -6.24 -10.05
CA GLU A 106 -6.80 -6.19 -11.17
C GLU A 106 -8.24 -6.43 -10.68
N PRO A 107 -9.23 -5.67 -11.19
CA PRO A 107 -10.63 -5.93 -10.89
C PRO A 107 -11.09 -7.22 -11.56
N THR A 108 -12.03 -7.94 -10.93
CA THR A 108 -12.55 -9.19 -11.49
C THR A 108 -13.43 -8.99 -12.73
N ASN A 109 -13.84 -7.76 -13.02
CA ASN A 109 -14.71 -7.39 -14.14
C ASN A 109 -13.95 -6.68 -15.28
N LEU A 110 -12.70 -7.09 -15.52
CA LEU A 110 -11.96 -6.62 -16.70
C LEU A 110 -12.64 -7.11 -17.98
N ILE A 111 -12.80 -6.19 -18.93
CA ILE A 111 -13.23 -6.51 -20.29
C ILE A 111 -12.00 -6.97 -21.08
N GLN A 112 -12.09 -8.13 -21.71
CA GLN A 112 -11.16 -8.52 -22.76
C GLN A 112 -11.49 -7.72 -24.02
N GLU A 113 -10.53 -6.94 -24.50
CA GLU A 113 -10.57 -6.40 -25.86
C GLU A 113 -10.24 -7.58 -26.79
N SER A 114 -11.20 -7.98 -27.62
CA SER A 114 -11.06 -9.01 -28.66
C SER A 114 -10.49 -8.45 -29.95
#